data_AF-A0A7Z9I120-F1
#
_entry.id   AF-A0A7Z9I120-F1
#
_cell.length_a   1.000
_cell.length_b   1.000
_cell.length_c   1.000
_cell.angle_alpha   90.00
_cell.angle_beta   90.00
_cell.angle_gamma   90.00
#
_symmetry.space_group_name_H-M   'P 1'
#
loop_
_entity.id
_entity.type
_entity.pdbx_description
1 polymer ?
#
loop_
_entity_poly.entity_id
_entity_poly.type
_entity_poly.pdbx_seq_one_letter_code
_entity_poly.pdbx_strand_id
1 'polypeptide(L)'
;MDFKIIAIDGPTGVGKSTIARQLAEKLGYLYVDTGAMFRCLAWRWGKQGCPESDHLLEELGDQTRIVFKDEKVICDDNDVTQEIRTERISGLASRISRFPLIREVLKKQQMALVEEVRKSSSYLGAVLEGRDVGTVVFPVADFKFFVDALPEIRAKRRMLQLRERGENANFEEIL
;
A
#
# COMPACT_ATOMS: atom_id res chain seq x y z
N MET A 1 -23.43 -2.93 -14.12
CA MET A 1 -22.11 -3.50 -14.43
C MET A 1 -21.69 -4.32 -13.23
N ASP A 2 -21.13 -5.51 -13.45
CA ASP A 2 -20.62 -6.34 -12.36
C ASP A 2 -19.39 -5.70 -11.75
N PHE A 3 -19.27 -5.75 -10.42
CA PHE A 3 -18.12 -5.20 -9.69
C PHE A 3 -16.84 -5.96 -10.05
N LYS A 4 -15.83 -5.26 -10.56
CA LYS A 4 -14.54 -5.86 -10.98
C LYS A 4 -13.38 -5.50 -10.07
N ILE A 5 -12.46 -6.46 -9.89
CA ILE A 5 -11.23 -6.29 -9.13
C ILE A 5 -10.03 -6.36 -10.08
N ILE A 6 -9.19 -5.33 -10.03
CA ILE A 6 -7.93 -5.24 -10.78
C ILE A 6 -6.77 -5.22 -9.80
N ALA A 7 -5.86 -6.19 -9.92
CA ALA A 7 -4.62 -6.23 -9.15
C ALA A 7 -3.45 -5.73 -10.01
N ILE A 8 -2.63 -4.84 -9.46
CA ILE A 8 -1.41 -4.31 -10.10
C ILE A 8 -0.22 -4.53 -9.16
N ASP A 9 0.57 -5.56 -9.47
CA ASP A 9 1.75 -5.94 -8.71
C ASP A 9 3.05 -5.49 -9.40
N GLY A 10 4.16 -5.52 -8.64
CA GLY A 10 5.49 -5.23 -9.16
C GLY A 10 6.43 -4.62 -8.14
N PRO A 11 7.72 -4.45 -8.46
CA PRO A 11 8.71 -3.90 -7.54
C PRO A 11 8.51 -2.41 -7.25
N THR A 12 9.17 -1.90 -6.21
CA THR A 12 9.18 -0.46 -5.91
C THR A 12 9.84 0.33 -7.06
N GLY A 13 9.33 1.52 -7.37
CA GLY A 13 9.94 2.41 -8.37
C GLY A 13 9.54 2.18 -9.83
N VAL A 14 8.66 1.21 -10.13
CA VAL A 14 8.18 0.97 -11.51
C VAL A 14 7.01 1.87 -11.95
N GLY A 15 6.41 2.61 -11.02
CA GLY A 15 5.30 3.52 -11.33
C GLY A 15 3.90 2.94 -11.20
N LYS A 16 3.73 1.82 -10.51
CA LYS A 16 2.43 1.20 -10.22
C LYS A 16 1.41 2.21 -9.71
N SER A 17 1.76 3.02 -8.72
CA SER A 17 0.82 3.96 -8.09
C SER A 17 0.26 4.97 -9.08
N THR A 18 1.09 5.42 -10.02
CA THR A 18 0.66 6.32 -11.09
C THR A 18 -0.33 5.62 -12.01
N ILE A 19 -0.02 4.40 -12.45
CA ILE A 19 -0.87 3.61 -13.37
C ILE A 19 -2.18 3.25 -12.69
N ALA A 20 -2.13 2.72 -11.47
CA ALA A 20 -3.27 2.26 -10.70
C ALA A 20 -4.25 3.39 -10.38
N ARG A 21 -3.74 4.57 -9.99
CA ARG A 21 -4.58 5.74 -9.73
C ARG A 21 -5.29 6.23 -11.00
N GLN A 22 -4.54 6.41 -12.10
CA GLN A 22 -5.14 6.86 -13.36
C GLN A 22 -6.15 5.85 -13.91
N LEU A 23 -5.90 4.55 -13.74
CA LEU A 23 -6.83 3.52 -14.15
C LEU A 23 -8.12 3.55 -13.30
N ALA A 24 -7.98 3.68 -11.98
CA ALA A 24 -9.12 3.78 -11.07
C ALA A 24 -10.00 4.99 -11.39
N GLU A 25 -9.39 6.17 -11.60
CA GLU A 25 -10.09 7.40 -11.98
C GLU A 25 -10.86 7.24 -13.30
N LYS A 26 -10.21 6.70 -14.34
CA LYS A 26 -10.84 6.49 -15.65
C LYS A 26 -12.03 5.52 -15.61
N LEU A 27 -12.01 4.54 -14.72
CA LEU A 27 -13.04 3.51 -14.59
C LEU A 27 -14.10 3.83 -13.53
N GLY A 28 -13.90 4.88 -12.72
CA GLY A 28 -14.74 5.13 -11.54
C GLY A 28 -14.63 4.02 -10.48
N TYR A 29 -13.43 3.45 -10.34
CA TYR A 29 -13.13 2.37 -9.39
C TYR A 29 -12.47 2.95 -8.14
N LEU A 30 -12.61 2.23 -7.03
CA LEU A 30 -11.84 2.51 -5.82
C LEU A 30 -10.35 2.29 -6.10
N TYR A 31 -9.50 3.21 -5.68
CA TYR A 31 -8.04 3.01 -5.66
C TYR A 31 -7.59 2.60 -4.25
N VAL A 32 -6.82 1.52 -4.13
CA VAL A 32 -6.24 1.06 -2.86
C VAL A 32 -4.72 0.94 -2.99
N ASP A 33 -3.98 1.80 -2.27
CA ASP A 33 -2.54 1.67 -2.06
C ASP A 33 -2.29 0.73 -0.87
N THR A 34 -2.09 -0.56 -1.15
CA THR A 34 -1.81 -1.54 -0.09
C THR A 34 -0.50 -1.23 0.64
N GLY A 35 0.47 -0.61 -0.04
CA GLY A 35 1.72 -0.17 0.56
C GLY A 35 1.52 0.92 1.60
N ALA A 36 0.56 1.84 1.38
CA ALA A 36 0.18 2.82 2.39
C ALA A 36 -0.43 2.17 3.63
N MET A 37 -1.17 1.06 3.47
CA MET A 37 -1.72 0.33 4.61
C MET A 37 -0.61 -0.28 5.48
N PHE A 38 0.39 -0.94 4.87
CA PHE A 38 1.58 -1.42 5.58
C PHE A 38 2.31 -0.28 6.30
N ARG A 39 2.43 0.89 5.66
CA ARG A 39 3.10 2.05 6.25
C ARG A 39 2.30 2.70 7.39
N CYS A 40 0.97 2.66 7.37
CA CYS A 40 0.13 3.08 8.50
C CYS A 40 0.32 2.16 9.71
N LEU A 41 0.26 0.85 9.48
CA LEU A 41 0.54 -0.14 10.52
C LEU A 41 1.95 0.02 11.09
N ALA A 42 2.95 0.22 10.23
CA ALA A 42 4.32 0.47 10.65
C ALA A 42 4.49 1.77 11.46
N TRP A 43 3.75 2.82 11.10
CA TRP A 43 3.72 4.07 11.85
C TRP A 43 3.15 3.86 13.26
N ARG A 44 2.01 3.18 13.39
CA ARG A 44 1.41 2.87 14.69
C ARG A 44 2.30 1.96 15.52
N TRP A 45 2.84 0.92 14.89
CA TRP A 45 3.80 -0.01 15.50
C TRP A 45 5.04 0.69 16.03
N GLY A 46 5.58 1.64 15.25
CA GLY A 46 6.69 2.49 15.66
C GLY A 46 6.38 3.31 16.91
N LYS A 47 5.15 3.85 17.03
CA LYS A 47 4.70 4.60 18.22
C LYS A 47 4.59 3.72 19.47
N GLN A 48 4.35 2.43 19.31
CA GLN A 48 4.26 1.47 20.43
C GLN A 48 5.62 0.85 20.82
N GLY A 49 6.73 1.30 20.23
CA GLY A 49 8.05 0.75 20.51
C GLY A 49 8.38 -0.54 19.73
N CYS A 50 7.64 -0.80 18.64
CA CYS A 50 7.82 -1.97 17.77
C CYS A 50 7.74 -3.33 18.49
N PRO A 51 6.67 -3.63 19.25
CA PRO A 51 6.51 -4.94 19.90
C PRO A 51 6.39 -6.07 18.87
N GLU A 52 7.04 -7.20 19.10
CA GLU A 52 7.11 -8.31 18.13
C GLU A 52 6.40 -9.59 18.59
N SER A 53 5.67 -9.58 19.71
CA SER A 53 4.89 -10.74 20.14
C SER A 53 3.60 -10.87 19.32
N ASP A 54 3.18 -12.10 19.03
CA ASP A 54 2.00 -12.38 18.21
C ASP A 54 0.74 -11.67 18.73
N HIS A 55 0.48 -11.73 20.04
CA HIS A 55 -0.66 -11.04 20.65
C HIS A 55 -0.66 -9.52 20.37
N LEU A 56 0.49 -8.86 20.49
CA LEU A 56 0.58 -7.42 20.28
C LEU A 56 0.50 -7.05 18.79
N LEU A 57 0.99 -7.92 17.90
CA LEU A 57 0.88 -7.74 16.45
C LEU A 57 -0.57 -7.94 15.96
N GLU A 58 -1.29 -8.89 16.53
CA GLU A 58 -2.72 -9.09 16.28
C GLU A 58 -3.53 -7.87 16.76
N GLU A 59 -3.32 -7.48 18.02
CA GLU A 59 -3.97 -6.32 18.62
C GLU A 59 -3.69 -5.02 17.83
N LEU A 60 -2.44 -4.82 17.40
CA LEU A 60 -2.07 -3.71 16.54
C LEU A 60 -2.91 -3.71 15.27
N GLY A 61 -3.01 -4.85 14.60
CA GLY A 61 -3.79 -5.03 13.39
C GLY A 61 -5.28 -4.73 13.58
N ASP A 62 -5.90 -5.31 14.61
CA ASP A 62 -7.33 -5.19 14.88
C ASP A 62 -7.74 -3.77 15.30
N GLN A 63 -6.88 -3.08 16.02
CA GLN A 63 -7.18 -1.73 16.51
C GLN A 63 -6.80 -0.62 15.52
N THR A 64 -5.98 -0.90 14.50
CA THR A 64 -5.56 0.12 13.51
C THR A 64 -6.68 0.41 12.53
N ARG A 65 -7.20 1.63 12.57
CA ARG A 65 -8.18 2.10 11.59
C ARG A 65 -7.49 2.90 10.50
N ILE A 66 -7.57 2.41 9.27
CA ILE A 66 -6.99 3.05 8.09
C ILE A 66 -8.12 3.54 7.18
N VAL A 67 -8.13 4.83 6.84
CA VAL A 67 -9.12 5.43 5.94
C VAL A 67 -8.41 6.18 4.83
N PHE A 68 -8.81 5.90 3.59
CA PHE A 68 -8.39 6.64 2.40
C PHE A 68 -9.48 7.65 2.02
N LYS A 69 -9.15 8.95 2.00
CA LYS A 69 -10.11 10.01 1.67
C LYS A 69 -9.42 11.20 1.01
N ASP A 70 -9.91 11.66 -0.13
CA ASP A 70 -9.41 12.89 -0.81
C ASP A 70 -7.87 12.95 -0.90
N GLU A 71 -7.25 11.85 -1.38
CA GLU A 71 -5.79 11.65 -1.45
C GLU A 71 -5.04 11.56 -0.11
N LYS A 72 -5.74 11.72 1.01
CA LYS A 72 -5.21 11.57 2.35
C LYS A 72 -5.30 10.13 2.83
N VAL A 73 -4.35 9.79 3.70
CA VAL A 73 -4.33 8.54 4.44
C VAL A 73 -4.44 8.89 5.91
N ILE A 74 -5.54 8.48 6.52
CA ILE A 74 -5.84 8.71 7.93
C ILE A 74 -5.61 7.39 8.66
N CYS A 75 -4.77 7.41 9.70
CA CYS A 75 -4.47 6.29 10.57
C CYS A 75 -4.85 6.67 12.00
N ASP A 76 -5.82 5.97 12.60
CA ASP A 76 -6.34 6.26 13.95
C ASP A 76 -6.68 7.75 14.13
N ASP A 77 -7.48 8.28 13.20
CA ASP A 77 -7.90 9.69 13.14
C ASP A 77 -6.77 10.73 12.95
N ASN A 78 -5.54 10.29 12.70
CA ASN A 78 -4.41 11.17 12.36
C ASN A 78 -4.17 11.21 10.85
N ASP A 79 -4.06 12.40 10.26
CA ASP A 79 -3.60 12.57 8.88
C ASP A 79 -2.10 12.25 8.81
N VAL A 80 -1.77 11.05 8.35
CA VAL A 80 -0.39 10.54 8.28
C VAL A 80 0.16 10.58 6.86
N THR A 81 -0.54 11.22 5.93
CA THR A 81 -0.30 11.21 4.48
C THR A 81 1.17 11.45 4.10
N GLN A 82 1.82 12.45 4.72
CA GLN A 82 3.23 12.75 4.44
C GLN A 82 4.17 11.88 5.28
N GLU A 83 3.84 11.66 6.55
CA GLU A 83 4.70 10.91 7.47
C GLU A 83 4.94 9.47 7.02
N ILE A 84 3.89 8.80 6.50
CA ILE A 84 4.01 7.43 5.99
C ILE A 84 4.85 7.32 4.72
N ARG A 85 5.28 8.43 4.12
CA ARG A 85 6.12 8.43 2.90
C ARG A 85 7.60 8.71 3.19
N THR A 86 7.96 8.85 4.46
CA THR A 86 9.35 8.99 4.92
C THR A 86 10.12 7.67 4.82
N GLU A 87 11.45 7.77 4.71
CA GLU A 87 12.34 6.60 4.73
C GLU A 87 12.22 5.80 6.04
N ARG A 88 12.12 6.50 7.18
CA ARG A 88 11.94 5.87 8.49
C ARG A 88 10.74 4.93 8.52
N ILE A 89 9.57 5.41 8.08
CA ILE A 89 8.35 4.58 8.06
C ILE A 89 8.45 3.50 6.97
N SER A 90 9.09 3.78 5.84
CA SER A 90 9.32 2.77 4.79
C SER A 90 10.17 1.61 5.30
N GLY A 91 11.21 1.89 6.10
CA GLY A 91 12.04 0.89 6.78
C GLY A 91 11.23 0.07 7.80
N LEU A 92 10.40 0.71 8.62
CA LEU A 92 9.52 0.01 9.56
C LEU A 92 8.49 -0.86 8.82
N ALA A 93 7.93 -0.40 7.71
CA ALA A 93 7.00 -1.16 6.89
C ALA A 93 7.64 -2.41 6.29
N SER A 94 8.90 -2.29 5.83
CA SER A 94 9.69 -3.44 5.38
C SER A 94 9.87 -4.46 6.51
N ARG A 95 10.22 -4.01 7.72
CA ARG A 95 10.43 -4.88 8.89
C ARG A 95 9.14 -5.57 9.34
N ILE A 96 8.05 -4.80 9.54
CA ILE A 96 6.77 -5.36 10.02
C ILE A 96 6.12 -6.31 9.00
N SER A 97 6.34 -6.09 7.70
CA SER A 97 5.82 -6.96 6.63
C SER A 97 6.43 -8.36 6.62
N ARG A 98 7.46 -8.62 7.43
CA ARG A 98 8.06 -9.96 7.57
C ARG A 98 7.25 -10.87 8.49
N PHE A 99 6.41 -10.30 9.36
CA PHE A 99 5.54 -11.07 10.24
C PHE A 99 4.36 -11.62 9.45
N PRO A 100 4.17 -12.96 9.37
CA PRO A 100 3.05 -13.56 8.66
C PRO A 100 1.69 -13.08 9.19
N LEU A 101 1.58 -12.91 10.51
CA LEU A 101 0.37 -12.42 11.17
C LEU A 101 -0.07 -11.05 10.66
N ILE A 102 0.88 -10.13 10.46
CA ILE A 102 0.60 -8.79 9.93
C ILE A 102 0.12 -8.85 8.47
N ARG A 103 0.67 -9.76 7.67
CA ARG A 103 0.19 -9.98 6.30
C ARG A 103 -1.25 -10.50 6.29
N GLU A 104 -1.59 -11.42 7.19
CA GLU A 104 -2.94 -11.95 7.33
C GLU A 104 -3.94 -10.88 7.79
N VAL A 105 -3.57 -10.05 8.78
CA VAL A 105 -4.44 -8.94 9.21
C VAL A 105 -4.67 -7.94 8.08
N LEU A 106 -3.61 -7.50 7.39
CA LEU A 106 -3.74 -6.56 6.28
C LEU A 106 -4.53 -7.13 5.12
N LYS A 107 -4.36 -8.41 4.80
CA LYS A 107 -5.18 -9.11 3.80
C LYS A 107 -6.65 -9.04 4.16
N LYS A 108 -7.02 -9.34 5.43
CA LYS A 108 -8.41 -9.24 5.90
C LYS A 108 -8.96 -7.80 5.75
N GLN A 109 -8.18 -6.79 6.14
CA GLN A 109 -8.61 -5.39 6.01
C GLN A 109 -8.79 -4.96 4.54
N GLN A 110 -7.89 -5.37 3.65
CA GLN A 110 -7.97 -5.09 2.22
C GLN A 110 -9.22 -5.72 1.59
N MET A 111 -9.51 -6.98 1.96
CA MET A 111 -10.71 -7.68 1.51
C MET A 111 -12.00 -7.03 2.04
N ALA A 112 -12.01 -6.63 3.33
CA ALA A 112 -13.14 -5.96 3.94
C ALA A 112 -13.45 -4.62 3.27
N LEU A 113 -12.44 -3.80 2.97
CA LEU A 113 -12.60 -2.52 2.29
C LEU A 113 -13.24 -2.67 0.90
N VAL A 114 -12.79 -3.65 0.12
CA VAL A 114 -13.37 -3.93 -1.21
C VAL A 114 -14.82 -4.40 -1.09
N GLU A 115 -15.13 -5.24 -0.12
CA GLU A 115 -16.49 -5.75 0.10
C GLU A 115 -17.45 -4.68 0.61
N GLU A 116 -16.99 -3.77 1.48
CA GLU A 116 -17.76 -2.61 1.93
C GLU A 116 -18.18 -1.73 0.75
N VAL A 117 -17.21 -1.41 -0.11
CA VAL A 117 -17.43 -0.59 -1.30
C VAL A 117 -18.32 -1.28 -2.34
N ARG A 118 -18.19 -2.60 -2.49
CA ARG A 118 -19.09 -3.39 -3.33
C ARG A 118 -20.54 -3.31 -2.84
N LYS A 119 -20.77 -3.39 -1.52
CA LYS A 119 -22.11 -3.32 -0.92
C LYS A 119 -22.72 -1.92 -0.98
N SER A 120 -21.91 -0.88 -0.75
CA SER A 120 -22.39 0.51 -0.78
C SER A 120 -22.73 1.00 -2.18
N SER A 121 -22.31 0.28 -3.24
CA SER A 121 -22.43 0.68 -4.64
C SER A 121 -21.82 2.06 -4.93
N SER A 122 -20.87 2.50 -4.09
CA SER A 122 -20.19 3.79 -4.25
C SER A 122 -19.18 3.78 -5.40
N TYR A 123 -18.71 2.60 -5.80
CA TYR A 123 -17.77 2.41 -6.90
C TYR A 123 -18.18 1.23 -7.78
N LEU A 124 -17.78 1.28 -9.05
CA LEU A 124 -18.07 0.22 -10.03
C LEU A 124 -17.08 -0.96 -9.98
N GLY A 125 -16.04 -0.86 -9.14
CA GLY A 125 -14.97 -1.83 -9.00
C GLY A 125 -13.85 -1.32 -8.09
N ALA A 126 -12.75 -2.06 -8.03
CA ALA A 126 -11.56 -1.69 -7.26
C ALA A 126 -10.27 -1.99 -8.03
N VAL A 127 -9.32 -1.07 -7.96
CA VAL A 127 -7.93 -1.23 -8.40
C VAL A 127 -7.04 -1.22 -7.16
N LEU A 128 -6.35 -2.34 -6.94
CA LEU A 128 -5.43 -2.51 -5.82
C LEU A 128 -4.01 -2.64 -6.34
N GLU A 129 -3.08 -1.87 -5.77
CA GLU A 129 -1.66 -1.99 -6.09
C GLU A 129 -0.83 -2.51 -4.93
N GLY A 130 0.18 -3.34 -5.22
CA GLY A 130 1.07 -3.91 -4.21
C GLY A 130 2.19 -4.75 -4.78
N ARG A 131 2.62 -5.77 -4.03
CA ARG A 131 3.65 -6.73 -4.44
C ARG A 131 3.08 -8.13 -4.70
N ASP A 132 2.01 -8.48 -4.00
CA ASP A 132 1.40 -9.81 -3.93
C ASP A 132 -0.14 -9.72 -3.90
N VAL A 133 -0.73 -8.66 -4.44
CA VAL A 133 -2.18 -8.47 -4.47
C VAL A 133 -2.84 -9.57 -5.30
N GLY A 134 -2.40 -9.80 -6.53
CA GLY A 134 -2.99 -10.78 -7.45
C GLY A 134 -2.69 -12.23 -7.10
N THR A 135 -1.76 -12.50 -6.19
CA THR A 135 -1.33 -13.85 -5.80
C THR A 135 -1.75 -14.23 -4.39
N VAL A 136 -1.84 -13.29 -3.45
CA VAL A 136 -2.12 -13.55 -2.03
C VAL A 136 -3.44 -12.91 -1.57
N VAL A 137 -3.67 -11.64 -1.90
CA VAL A 137 -4.82 -10.88 -1.39
C VAL A 137 -6.09 -11.20 -2.18
N PHE A 138 -6.02 -11.07 -3.50
CA PHE A 138 -7.08 -11.39 -4.46
C PHE A 138 -6.58 -12.36 -5.54
N PRO A 139 -6.36 -13.65 -5.19
CA PRO A 139 -6.04 -14.69 -6.18
C PRO A 139 -7.12 -14.88 -7.24
N VAL A 140 -8.33 -14.37 -7.00
CA VAL A 140 -9.48 -14.44 -7.92
C VAL A 140 -9.83 -13.07 -8.53
N ALA A 141 -8.91 -12.10 -8.50
CA ALA A 141 -9.10 -10.82 -9.20
C ALA A 141 -9.39 -11.05 -10.69
N ASP A 142 -10.34 -10.28 -11.25
CA ASP A 142 -10.75 -10.38 -12.66
C ASP A 142 -9.59 -10.07 -13.61
N PHE A 143 -8.74 -9.11 -13.24
CA PHE A 143 -7.56 -8.72 -14.00
C PHE A 143 -6.35 -8.62 -13.09
N LYS A 144 -5.21 -9.15 -13.57
CA LYS A 144 -3.93 -9.13 -12.85
C LYS A 144 -2.84 -8.63 -13.78
N PHE A 145 -2.17 -7.56 -13.36
CA PHE A 145 -1.05 -6.97 -14.08
C PHE A 145 0.19 -7.04 -13.20
N PHE A 146 1.34 -7.32 -13.82
CA PHE A 146 2.63 -7.18 -13.18
C PHE A 146 3.44 -6.13 -13.95
N VAL A 147 3.73 -5.01 -13.30
CA VAL A 147 4.50 -3.91 -13.88
C VAL A 147 5.95 -4.09 -13.48
N ASP A 148 6.85 -4.14 -14.46
CA ASP A 148 8.28 -4.31 -14.22
C ASP A 148 9.10 -3.22 -14.91
N ALA A 149 10.32 -3.02 -14.41
CA ALA A 149 11.33 -2.18 -15.05
C ALA A 149 12.73 -2.60 -14.56
N LEU A 150 13.72 -2.38 -15.42
CA LEU A 150 15.12 -2.64 -15.09
C LEU A 150 15.55 -1.93 -13.79
N PRO A 151 16.38 -2.56 -12.94
CA PRO A 151 16.84 -1.98 -11.67
C PRO A 151 17.37 -0.55 -11.79
N GLU A 152 18.15 -0.27 -12.84
CA GLU A 152 18.76 1.03 -13.11
C GLU A 152 17.69 2.11 -13.36
N ILE A 153 16.60 1.74 -14.04
CA ILE A 153 15.46 2.65 -14.29
C ILE A 153 14.71 2.94 -12.98
N ARG A 154 14.49 1.91 -12.15
CA ARG A 154 13.84 2.05 -10.84
C ARG A 154 14.67 2.94 -9.92
N ALA A 155 15.99 2.72 -9.87
CA ALA A 155 16.92 3.49 -9.07
C ALA A 155 16.98 4.96 -9.52
N LYS A 156 17.10 5.21 -10.83
CA LYS A 156 17.08 6.55 -11.40
C LYS A 156 15.79 7.30 -11.06
N ARG A 157 14.64 6.63 -11.16
CA ARG A 157 13.35 7.23 -10.79
C ARG A 157 13.29 7.58 -9.30
N ARG A 158 13.73 6.68 -8.42
CA ARG A 158 13.76 6.92 -6.98
C ARG A 158 14.69 8.09 -6.62
N MET A 159 15.87 8.14 -7.22
CA MET A 159 16.82 9.24 -7.03
C MET A 159 16.20 10.60 -7.40
N LEU A 160 15.50 10.68 -8.54
CA LEU A 160 14.81 11.90 -8.95
C LEU A 160 13.72 12.31 -7.95
N GLN A 161 12.91 11.36 -7.46
CA GLN A 161 11.88 11.62 -6.45
C GLN A 161 12.43 12.15 -5.13
N LEU A 162 13.59 11.65 -4.69
CA LEU A 162 14.27 12.12 -3.48
C LEU A 162 14.83 13.54 -3.68
N ARG A 163 15.45 13.81 -4.84
CA ARG A 163 15.94 15.15 -5.18
C ARG A 163 14.82 16.19 -5.28
N GLU A 164 13.66 15.82 -5.83
CA GLU A 164 12.47 16.69 -5.85
C GLU A 164 11.97 17.07 -4.45
N ARG A 165 12.27 16.25 -3.43
CA ARG A 165 11.95 16.51 -2.02
C ARG A 165 13.06 17.23 -1.26
N GLY A 166 14.17 17.58 -1.92
CA GLY A 166 15.33 18.19 -1.29
C GLY A 166 16.20 17.21 -0.50
N GLU A 167 16.05 15.89 -0.73
CA GLU A 167 16.82 14.86 -0.06
C GLU A 167 18.08 14.50 -0.87
N ASN A 168 19.20 14.24 -0.18
CA ASN A 168 20.41 13.71 -0.82
C ASN A 168 20.13 12.28 -1.30
N ALA A 169 20.46 12.00 -2.55
CA ALA A 169 20.23 10.70 -3.17
C ALA A 169 21.43 10.26 -4.00
N ASN A 170 22.02 9.13 -3.61
CA ASN A 170 23.13 8.47 -4.29
C ASN A 170 22.58 7.29 -5.11
N PHE A 171 22.85 7.27 -6.41
CA PHE A 171 22.36 6.22 -7.31
C PHE A 171 22.87 4.82 -6.91
N GLU A 172 24.15 4.71 -6.53
CA GLU A 172 24.79 3.43 -6.18
C GLU A 172 24.24 2.86 -4.87
N GLU A 173 23.78 3.71 -3.94
CA GLU A 173 23.14 3.26 -2.69
C GLU A 173 21.68 2.82 -2.90
N ILE A 174 21.06 3.24 -4.01
CA ILE A 174 19.65 2.99 -4.32
C ILE A 174 19.47 1.77 -5.24
N LEU A 175 20.46 1.46 -6.10
CA LEU A 175 20.43 0.35 -7.06
C LEU A 175 20.35 -1.02 -6.37
#